data_AF-A0A670IN44-F1
#
_entry.id   AF-A0A670IN44-F1
#
_cell.length_a   1.000
_cell.length_b   1.000
_cell.length_c   1.000
_cell.angle_alpha   90.00
_cell.angle_beta   90.00
_cell.angle_gamma   90.00
#
_symmetry.space_group_name_H-M   'P 1'
#
loop_
_entity.id
_entity.type
_entity.pdbx_description
1 polymer ?
#
loop_
_entity_poly.entity_id
_entity_poly.type
_entity_poly.pdbx_seq_one_letter_code
_entity_poly.pdbx_strand_id
1 'polypeptide(L)' 'MIALSKMILFLKNACAVINQAVSYTYPVLVKDDGNIPDIPSHSCDKEGPSLEWLKKRLL' A
#
# COMPACT_ATOMS: atom_id res chain seq x y z
N MET A 1 -8.55 3.83 29.90
CA MET A 1 -9.31 4.15 28.66
C MET A 1 -8.44 4.65 27.50
N ILE A 2 -7.37 5.42 27.73
CA ILE A 2 -6.52 5.99 26.65
C ILE A 2 -5.78 4.90 25.84
N ALA A 3 -5.35 3.81 26.47
CA ALA A 3 -4.69 2.70 25.75
C ALA A 3 -5.62 1.99 24.76
N LEU A 4 -6.89 1.79 25.16
CA LEU A 4 -7.90 1.18 24.32
C LEU A 4 -8.25 2.06 23.11
N SER A 5 -8.38 3.37 23.31
CA SER A 5 -8.66 4.30 22.21
C SER A 5 -7.50 4.37 21.20
N LYS A 6 -6.26 4.34 21.66
CA LYS A 6 -5.07 4.26 20.78
C LYS A 6 -5.02 2.94 20.00
N MET A 7 -5.33 1.81 20.63
CA MET A 7 -5.40 0.51 19.96
C MET A 7 -6.49 0.49 18.87
N ILE A 8 -7.67 1.02 19.17
CA ILE A 8 -8.76 1.13 18.21
C ILE A 8 -8.38 2.03 17.03
N LEU A 9 -7.74 3.18 17.30
CA LEU A 9 -7.28 4.10 16.26
C LEU A 9 -6.24 3.44 15.36
N PHE A 10 -5.30 2.69 15.94
CA PHE A 10 -4.30 1.91 15.20
C PHE A 10 -4.95 0.88 14.26
N LEU A 11 -5.91 0.09 14.77
CA LEU A 11 -6.62 -0.92 13.97
C LEU A 11 -7.44 -0.31 12.84
N LYS A 12 -8.11 0.83 13.10
CA LYS A 12 -8.83 1.57 12.07
C LYS A 12 -7.92 2.01 10.93
N ASN A 13 -6.77 2.59 11.25
CA ASN A 13 -5.80 3.03 10.25
C ASN A 13 -5.23 1.84 9.46
N ALA A 14 -4.91 0.73 10.13
CA ALA A 14 -4.45 -0.48 9.46
C ALA A 14 -5.50 -1.03 8.49
N CYS A 15 -6.76 -1.12 8.91
CA CYS A 15 -7.86 -1.59 8.06
C CYS A 15 -8.06 -0.68 6.83
N ALA A 16 -8.00 0.64 7.00
CA ALA A 16 -8.09 1.59 5.90
C ALA A 16 -6.99 1.37 4.86
N VAL A 17 -5.74 1.20 5.29
CA VAL A 17 -4.59 0.99 4.39
C VAL A 17 -4.69 -0.37 3.67
N ILE A 18 -5.15 -1.43 4.35
CA ILE A 18 -5.37 -2.73 3.71
C ILE A 18 -6.43 -2.63 2.60
N ASN A 19 -7.57 -2.00 2.89
CA ASN A 19 -8.65 -1.87 1.91
C ASN A 19 -8.24 -1.04 0.69
N GLN A 20 -7.35 -0.07 0.86
CA GLN A 20 -6.78 0.70 -0.26
C GLN A 20 -5.75 -0.09 -1.07
N ALA A 21 -4.99 -0.98 -0.42
CA ALA A 21 -3.95 -1.75 -1.08
C ALA A 21 -4.48 -2.97 -1.86
N VAL A 22 -5.67 -3.48 -1.53
CA VAL A 22 -6.29 -4.61 -2.22
C VAL A 22 -6.88 -4.14 -3.55
N SER A 23 -6.31 -4.62 -4.66
CA SER A 23 -6.81 -4.36 -6.00
C SER A 23 -7.93 -5.33 -6.37
N TYR A 24 -9.17 -4.86 -6.40
CA TYR A 24 -10.30 -5.63 -6.95
C TYR A 24 -10.41 -5.51 -8.48
N THR A 25 -9.67 -4.59 -9.08
CA THR A 25 -9.63 -4.34 -10.53
C THR A 25 -8.21 -4.48 -11.03
N TYR A 26 -8.05 -4.94 -12.27
CA TYR A 26 -6.73 -5.02 -12.91
C TYR A 26 -6.17 -3.61 -13.15
N PRO A 27 -4.96 -3.29 -12.67
CA PRO A 27 -4.38 -1.97 -12.85
C PRO A 27 -4.03 -1.74 -14.33
N VAL A 28 -4.51 -0.63 -14.87
CA VAL A 28 -4.21 -0.23 -16.26
C VAL A 28 -2.84 0.44 -16.28
N LEU A 29 -1.96 -0.04 -17.15
CA LEU A 29 -0.61 0.52 -17.32
C LEU A 29 -0.70 1.92 -17.91
N VAL A 30 0.15 2.81 -17.40
CA VAL A 30 0.28 4.18 -17.90
C VAL A 30 1.23 4.18 -19.09
N LYS A 31 0.93 5.00 -20.10
CA LYS A 31 1.85 5.22 -21.21
C LYS A 31 3.04 6.06 -20.73
N ASP A 32 4.25 5.59 -21.01
CA ASP A 32 5.47 6.30 -20.64
C ASP A 32 5.78 7.44 -21.62
N ASP A 33 5.86 8.67 -21.11
CA ASP A 33 6.26 9.88 -21.84
C ASP A 33 7.71 10.31 -21.50
N GLY A 34 8.48 9.46 -20.79
CA GLY A 34 9.92 9.62 -20.56
C GLY A 34 10.31 10.46 -19.34
N ASN A 35 9.35 10.92 -18.53
CA ASN A 35 9.61 11.74 -17.33
C ASN A 35 8.65 11.39 -16.17
N ILE A 36 8.52 10.10 -15.84
CA ILE A 36 7.68 9.65 -14.72
C ILE A 36 8.48 8.69 -13.82
N PRO A 37 9.37 9.21 -12.93
CA PRO A 37 10.25 8.38 -12.11
C PRO A 37 9.51 7.61 -10.99
N ASP A 38 8.28 8.00 -10.67
CA ASP A 38 7.51 7.41 -9.57
C ASP A 38 6.70 6.17 -9.98
N ILE A 39 6.57 5.90 -11.29
CA ILE A 39 5.82 4.75 -11.81
C ILE A 39 6.80 3.64 -12.20
N PRO A 40 6.67 2.43 -11.62
CA PRO A 40 7.53 1.32 -11.98
C PRO A 40 7.30 0.88 -13.43
N SER A 41 8.37 0.53 -14.13
CA SER A 41 8.30 -0.10 -15.46
C SER A 41 7.86 -1.56 -15.38
N HIS A 42 8.20 -2.24 -14.29
CA HIS A 42 7.87 -3.63 -14.02
C HIS A 42 7.47 -3.83 -12.55
N SER A 43 6.55 -4.76 -12.28
CA SER A 43 5.98 -4.96 -10.93
C SER A 43 6.99 -5.38 -9.85
N CYS A 44 8.20 -5.78 -10.22
CA CYS A 44 9.28 -6.15 -9.29
C CYS A 44 10.22 -4.97 -8.98
N ASP A 45 10.05 -3.85 -9.67
CA ASP A 45 10.85 -2.66 -9.45
C ASP A 45 10.54 -2.09 -8.06
N LYS A 46 11.51 -1.36 -7.50
CA LYS A 46 11.39 -0.80 -6.14
C LYS A 46 10.51 0.44 -6.09
N GLU A 47 10.17 0.97 -7.25
CA GLU A 47 9.35 2.16 -7.43
C GLU A 47 7.87 1.82 -7.12
N GLY A 48 7.17 2.76 -6.50
CA GLY A 48 5.78 2.57 -6.09
C GLY A 48 5.58 1.98 -4.68
N PRO A 49 4.31 1.79 -4.28
CA PRO A 49 3.95 1.37 -2.93
C PRO A 49 4.22 -0.14 -2.68
N SER A 50 4.96 -0.46 -1.62
CA SER A 50 5.27 -1.85 -1.23
C SER A 50 4.45 -2.34 -0.03
N LEU A 51 4.22 -3.66 0.03
CA LEU A 51 3.48 -4.33 1.10
C LEU A 51 4.37 -4.89 2.22
N GLU A 52 5.61 -4.42 2.34
CA GLU A 52 6.58 -4.91 3.33
C GLU A 52 6.10 -4.69 4.78
N TRP A 53 5.36 -3.61 5.03
CA TRP A 53 4.76 -3.35 6.34
C TRP A 53 3.71 -4.39 6.73
N LEU A 54 2.99 -4.97 5.75
CA LEU A 54 1.98 -6.00 5.98
C LEU A 54 2.66 -7.34 6.24
N LYS A 55 3.69 -7.68 5.45
CA LYS A 55 4.50 -8.89 5.67
C LYS A 55 5.10 -8.94 7.07
N LYS A 56 5.73 -7.84 7.51
CA LYS A 56 6.33 -7.71 8.87
C LYS A 56 5.34 -7.82 10.03
N ARG A 57 4.03 -7.76 9.77
CA ARG A 57 2.98 -7.87 10.79
C ARG A 57 2.30 -9.23 10.80
N LEU A 58 2.44 -10.02 9.73
CA LEU A 58 1.82 -11.34 9.57
C LEU A 58 2.82 -12.49 9.74
N LEU A 59 4.10 -12.23 9.46
CA LEU A 59 5.24 -13.13 9.68
C LEU A 59 6.10 -12.60 10.82
#